data_AF-A0A924B2E0-F1
#
_entry.id   AF-A0A924B2E0-F1
#
_cell.length_a   1.000
_cell.length_b   1.000
_cell.length_c   1.000
_cell.angle_alpha   90.00
_cell.angle_beta   90.00
_cell.angle_gamma   90.00
#
_symmetry.space_group_name_H-M   'P 1'
#
loop_
_entity.id
_entity.type
_entity.pdbx_description
1 polymer ?
#
loop_
_entity_poly.entity_id
_entity_poly.type
_entity_poly.pdbx_seq_one_letter_code
_entity_poly.pdbx_strand_id
1 'polypeptide(L)'
;MRDQVLQRCLDDPKVITQYQTLDPLAFKKALVAKIFEEAAEIPILDTKNDEVLSEIADVQAVIDSLTTAYGYTKEEVAAAQQHKANKNGTFEKRAYIEYVELKDDSEWIDYFRKSPEKYEEIYE
;
A
#
# COMPACT_ATOMS: atom_id res chain seq x y z
N MET A 1 -4.05 -10.22 -11.36
CA MET A 1 -5.05 -9.60 -12.25
C MET A 1 -6.43 -10.09 -11.83
N ARG A 2 -7.48 -9.27 -11.94
CA ARG A 2 -8.86 -9.67 -11.64
C ARG A 2 -9.32 -10.74 -12.64
N ASP A 3 -10.05 -11.75 -12.17
CA ASP A 3 -10.44 -12.91 -12.98
C ASP A 3 -11.25 -12.52 -14.23
N GLN A 4 -12.18 -11.57 -14.09
CA GLN A 4 -12.98 -11.08 -15.21
C GLN A 4 -12.17 -10.29 -16.24
N VAL A 5 -11.06 -9.67 -15.83
CA VAL A 5 -10.16 -8.98 -16.77
C VAL A 5 -9.38 -10.02 -17.58
N LEU A 6 -8.84 -11.05 -16.91
CA LEU A 6 -8.20 -12.16 -17.61
C LEU A 6 -9.17 -12.82 -18.61
N GLN A 7 -10.40 -13.10 -18.20
CA GLN A 7 -11.39 -13.73 -19.07
C GLN A 7 -11.68 -12.86 -20.32
N ARG A 8 -11.87 -11.56 -20.15
CA ARG A 8 -12.06 -10.63 -21.28
C ARG A 8 -10.86 -10.63 -22.24
N CYS A 9 -9.64 -10.71 -21.73
CA CYS A 9 -8.44 -10.80 -22.56
C CYS A 9 -8.32 -12.14 -23.30
N LEU A 10 -8.86 -13.23 -22.75
CA LEU A 10 -8.90 -14.54 -23.40
C LEU A 10 -10.03 -14.64 -24.45
N ASP A 11 -11.14 -13.92 -24.22
CA ASP A 11 -12.32 -13.93 -25.10
C ASP A 11 -12.15 -13.02 -26.34
N ASP A 12 -11.23 -12.05 -26.31
CA ASP A 12 -10.97 -11.17 -27.45
C ASP A 12 -10.00 -11.83 -28.46
N PRO A 13 -10.46 -12.21 -29.68
CA PRO A 13 -9.61 -12.86 -30.67
C PRO A 13 -8.47 -11.97 -31.20
N LYS A 14 -8.48 -10.66 -30.88
CA LYS A 14 -7.40 -9.72 -31.23
C LYS A 14 -6.34 -9.59 -30.14
N VAL A 15 -6.56 -10.19 -28.96
CA VAL A 15 -5.64 -10.11 -27.83
C VAL A 15 -4.95 -11.46 -27.66
N ILE A 16 -3.62 -11.48 -27.79
CA ILE A 16 -2.80 -12.65 -27.49
C ILE A 16 -2.36 -12.53 -26.03
N THR A 17 -2.91 -13.37 -25.15
CA THR A 17 -2.65 -13.31 -23.71
C THR A 17 -1.74 -14.45 -23.28
N GLN A 18 -0.54 -14.12 -22.80
CA GLN A 18 0.30 -15.06 -22.06
C GLN A 18 0.06 -14.89 -20.56
N TYR A 19 -0.26 -15.98 -19.87
CA TYR A 19 -0.48 -15.96 -18.43
C TYR A 19 0.04 -17.23 -17.77
N GLN A 20 0.23 -17.16 -16.46
CA GLN A 20 0.55 -18.30 -15.61
C GLN A 20 -0.21 -18.20 -14.29
N THR A 21 -0.52 -19.34 -13.69
CA THR A 21 -0.98 -19.39 -12.30
C THR A 21 0.23 -19.28 -11.38
N LEU A 22 0.12 -18.45 -10.35
CA LEU A 22 1.20 -18.22 -9.38
C LEU A 22 1.06 -19.18 -8.20
N ASP A 23 2.20 -19.62 -7.66
CA ASP A 23 2.22 -20.26 -6.34
C ASP A 23 1.84 -19.25 -5.23
N PRO A 24 1.54 -19.71 -3.99
CA PRO A 24 1.10 -18.81 -2.93
C PRO A 24 2.07 -17.68 -2.58
N LEU A 25 3.39 -17.90 -2.67
CA LEU A 25 4.39 -16.88 -2.37
C LEU A 25 4.53 -15.87 -3.52
N ALA A 26 4.59 -16.36 -4.75
CA ALA A 26 4.60 -15.54 -5.95
C ALA A 26 3.33 -14.70 -6.06
N PHE A 27 2.18 -15.24 -5.68
CA PHE A 27 0.91 -14.53 -5.64
C PHE A 27 0.93 -13.36 -4.65
N LYS A 28 1.42 -13.58 -3.42
CA LYS A 28 1.59 -12.50 -2.42
C LYS A 28 2.51 -11.40 -2.93
N LYS A 29 3.62 -11.75 -3.58
CA LYS A 29 4.53 -10.76 -4.19
C LYS A 29 3.84 -9.95 -5.29
N ALA A 30 3.08 -10.62 -6.16
CA ALA A 30 2.31 -9.96 -7.21
C ALA A 30 1.23 -9.03 -6.66
N LEU A 31 0.54 -9.42 -5.58
CA LEU A 31 -0.44 -8.56 -4.90
C LEU A 31 0.22 -7.30 -4.31
N VAL A 32 1.39 -7.43 -3.67
CA VAL A 32 2.14 -6.26 -3.16
C VAL A 32 2.53 -5.31 -4.29
N ALA A 33 3.06 -5.83 -5.41
CA ALA A 33 3.36 -5.01 -6.58
C ALA A 33 2.11 -4.30 -7.12
N LYS A 34 0.98 -5.01 -7.14
CA LYS A 34 -0.30 -4.47 -7.60
C LYS A 34 -0.84 -3.37 -6.68
N ILE A 35 -0.59 -3.41 -5.36
CA ILE A 35 -0.94 -2.29 -4.46
C ILE A 35 -0.20 -1.00 -4.89
N PHE A 36 1.09 -1.10 -5.24
CA PHE A 36 1.84 0.07 -5.69
C PHE A 36 1.34 0.60 -7.04
N GLU A 37 0.97 -0.30 -7.95
CA GLU A 37 0.39 0.06 -9.26
C GLU A 37 -0.93 0.82 -9.08
N GLU A 38 -1.92 0.24 -8.39
CA GLU A 38 -3.23 0.86 -8.20
C GLU A 38 -3.14 2.15 -7.36
N ALA A 39 -2.23 2.21 -6.37
CA ALA A 39 -2.03 3.43 -5.60
C ALA A 39 -1.40 4.57 -6.41
N ALA A 40 -0.60 4.25 -7.44
CA ALA A 40 -0.02 5.23 -8.36
C ALA A 40 -1.04 5.77 -9.38
N GLU A 41 -2.15 5.06 -9.61
CA GLU A 41 -3.23 5.48 -10.50
C GLU A 41 -4.20 6.46 -9.85
N ILE A 42 -4.22 6.57 -8.50
CA ILE A 42 -5.11 7.51 -7.78
C ILE A 42 -4.81 8.97 -8.19
N PRO A 43 -5.77 9.67 -8.83
CA PRO A 43 -5.56 11.07 -9.19
C PRO A 43 -5.62 11.97 -7.95
N ILE A 44 -4.72 12.96 -7.89
CA ILE A 44 -4.67 13.94 -6.80
C ILE A 44 -5.51 15.16 -7.19
N LEU A 45 -6.71 15.25 -6.61
CA LEU A 45 -7.70 16.30 -6.89
C LEU A 45 -8.18 16.95 -5.59
N ASP A 46 -8.53 18.24 -5.66
CA ASP A 46 -9.04 18.99 -4.50
C ASP A 46 -10.48 18.66 -4.11
N THR A 47 -11.22 17.98 -5.00
CA THR A 47 -12.64 17.68 -4.82
C THR A 47 -12.93 16.19 -4.99
N LYS A 48 -14.07 15.77 -4.43
CA LYS A 48 -14.58 14.41 -4.60
C LYS A 48 -14.80 14.12 -6.08
N ASN A 49 -14.30 12.98 -6.53
CA ASN A 49 -14.40 12.52 -7.91
C ASN A 49 -14.62 11.00 -7.93
N ASP A 50 -15.41 10.52 -8.88
CA ASP A 50 -15.76 9.10 -9.00
C ASP A 50 -14.57 8.22 -9.42
N GLU A 51 -13.63 8.78 -10.19
CA GLU A 51 -12.36 8.14 -10.54
C GLU A 51 -11.49 7.95 -9.30
N VAL A 52 -11.33 8.99 -8.46
CA VAL A 52 -10.62 8.87 -7.16
C VAL A 52 -11.23 7.76 -6.30
N LEU A 53 -12.57 7.69 -6.22
CA LEU A 53 -13.25 6.63 -5.49
C LEU A 53 -13.00 5.25 -6.09
N SER A 54 -13.03 5.14 -7.43
CA SER A 54 -12.77 3.91 -8.16
C SER A 54 -11.36 3.38 -7.89
N GLU A 55 -10.34 4.24 -7.98
CA GLU A 55 -8.94 3.83 -7.76
C GLU A 55 -8.67 3.47 -6.30
N ILE A 56 -9.26 4.19 -5.33
CA ILE A 56 -9.21 3.80 -3.92
C ILE A 56 -9.85 2.41 -3.71
N ALA A 57 -10.97 2.13 -4.40
CA ALA A 57 -11.63 0.84 -4.30
C ALA A 57 -10.79 -0.29 -4.91
N ASP A 58 -10.08 -0.03 -6.02
CA ASP A 58 -9.17 -1.00 -6.63
C ASP A 58 -7.97 -1.28 -5.70
N VAL A 59 -7.37 -0.28 -5.06
CA VAL A 59 -6.37 -0.49 -3.99
C VAL A 59 -6.93 -1.36 -2.85
N GLN A 60 -8.12 -1.04 -2.34
CA GLN A 60 -8.74 -1.79 -1.25
C GLN A 60 -9.02 -3.26 -1.64
N ALA A 61 -9.42 -3.53 -2.88
CA ALA A 61 -9.65 -4.89 -3.37
C ALA A 61 -8.36 -5.73 -3.37
N VAL A 62 -7.21 -5.13 -3.71
CA VAL A 62 -5.91 -5.81 -3.64
C VAL A 62 -5.48 -6.03 -2.18
N ILE A 63 -5.70 -5.06 -1.29
CA ILE A 63 -5.44 -5.20 0.15
C ILE A 63 -6.28 -6.33 0.76
N ASP A 64 -7.57 -6.40 0.43
CA ASP A 64 -8.47 -7.45 0.91
C ASP A 64 -8.02 -8.85 0.43
N SER A 65 -7.57 -8.93 -0.82
CA SER A 65 -7.01 -10.15 -1.41
C SER A 65 -5.71 -10.58 -0.72
N LEU A 66 -4.83 -9.61 -0.41
CA LEU A 66 -3.58 -9.86 0.31
C LEU A 66 -3.84 -10.31 1.75
N THR A 67 -4.78 -9.65 2.43
CA THR A 67 -5.24 -9.99 3.78
C THR A 67 -5.69 -11.46 3.82
N THR A 68 -6.55 -11.85 2.89
CA THR A 68 -7.02 -13.24 2.74
C THR A 68 -5.87 -14.20 2.41
N ALA A 69 -4.93 -13.82 1.53
CA ALA A 69 -3.79 -14.66 1.16
C ALA A 69 -2.84 -14.95 2.34
N TYR A 70 -2.79 -14.06 3.34
CA TYR A 70 -2.08 -14.29 4.60
C TYR A 70 -2.92 -15.03 5.65
N GLY A 71 -4.21 -15.26 5.41
CA GLY A 71 -5.12 -15.93 6.33
C GLY A 71 -5.69 -15.03 7.41
N TYR A 72 -5.64 -13.70 7.23
CA TYR A 72 -6.23 -12.75 8.14
C TYR A 72 -7.67 -12.39 7.73
N THR A 73 -8.48 -11.95 8.69
CA THR A 73 -9.78 -11.35 8.44
C THR A 73 -9.71 -9.83 8.38
N LYS A 74 -10.77 -9.20 7.84
CA LYS A 74 -10.91 -7.74 7.83
C LYS A 74 -10.96 -7.17 9.25
N GLU A 75 -11.59 -7.89 10.16
CA GLU A 75 -11.72 -7.50 11.57
C GLU A 75 -10.38 -7.52 12.28
N GLU A 76 -9.51 -8.50 11.99
CA GLU A 76 -8.15 -8.55 12.53
C GLU A 76 -7.31 -7.38 12.05
N VAL A 77 -7.40 -7.03 10.76
CA VAL A 77 -6.72 -5.85 10.21
C VAL A 77 -7.24 -4.56 10.84
N ALA A 78 -8.56 -4.42 10.98
CA ALA A 78 -9.17 -3.24 11.61
C ALA A 78 -8.77 -3.10 13.09
N ALA A 79 -8.70 -4.21 13.84
CA ALA A 79 -8.23 -4.22 15.21
C ALA A 79 -6.75 -3.80 15.31
N ALA A 80 -5.90 -4.30 14.40
CA ALA A 80 -4.50 -3.90 14.31
C ALA A 80 -4.33 -2.42 13.96
N GLN A 81 -5.17 -1.88 13.06
CA GLN A 81 -5.22 -0.45 12.74
C GLN A 81 -5.61 0.39 13.96
N GLN A 82 -6.67 0.00 14.68
CA GLN A 82 -7.10 0.72 15.88
C GLN A 82 -6.04 0.71 16.98
N HIS A 83 -5.36 -0.42 17.18
CA HIS A 83 -4.25 -0.49 18.15
C HIS A 83 -3.12 0.48 17.79
N LYS A 84 -2.74 0.56 16.50
CA LYS A 84 -1.73 1.52 16.03
C LYS A 84 -2.22 2.96 16.15
N ALA A 85 -3.49 3.24 15.85
CA ALA A 85 -4.09 4.57 15.98
C ALA A 85 -4.08 5.05 17.45
N ASN A 86 -4.39 4.16 18.40
CA ASN A 86 -4.34 4.49 19.83
C ASN A 86 -2.90 4.78 20.30
N LYS A 87 -1.91 4.11 19.72
CA LYS A 87 -0.50 4.26 20.11
C LYS A 87 0.18 5.46 19.44
N ASN A 88 -0.07 5.67 18.15
CA ASN A 88 0.68 6.60 17.30
C ASN A 88 -0.17 7.76 16.76
N GLY A 89 -1.47 7.77 17.02
CA GLY A 89 -2.42 8.67 16.37
C GLY A 89 -2.78 8.24 14.95
N THR A 90 -3.59 9.08 14.31
CA THR A 90 -4.04 8.94 12.91
C THR A 90 -3.42 10.06 12.04
N PHE A 91 -3.70 10.03 10.74
CA PHE A 91 -3.26 11.07 9.80
C PHE A 91 -4.12 12.35 9.85
N GLU A 92 -5.00 12.50 10.84
CA GLU A 92 -5.92 13.65 10.96
C GLU A 92 -5.23 15.00 11.07
N LYS A 93 -4.00 15.04 11.61
CA LYS A 93 -3.20 16.28 11.72
C LYS A 93 -2.73 16.82 10.37
N ARG A 94 -2.79 16.02 9.28
CA ARG A 94 -2.30 16.38 7.94
C ARG A 94 -0.85 16.91 7.96
N ALA A 95 -0.05 16.44 8.90
CA ALA A 95 1.32 16.89 9.10
C ALA A 95 2.28 16.02 8.26
N TYR A 96 3.20 16.68 7.58
CA TYR A 96 4.35 16.05 6.94
C TYR A 96 5.62 16.58 7.58
N ILE A 97 6.55 15.69 7.93
CA ILE A 97 7.84 16.06 8.52
C ILE A 97 8.83 16.18 7.38
N GLU A 98 9.25 17.41 7.06
CA GLU A 98 10.27 17.67 6.04
C GLU A 98 11.68 17.45 6.58
N TYR A 99 11.93 17.85 7.83
CA TYR A 99 13.24 17.77 8.47
C TYR A 99 13.09 17.66 9.99
N VAL A 100 14.05 16.99 10.64
CA VAL A 100 14.19 16.92 12.09
C VAL A 100 15.65 17.12 12.47
N GLU A 101 15.92 18.14 13.29
CA GLU A 101 17.21 18.29 13.96
C GLU A 101 17.16 17.56 15.31
N LEU A 102 18.19 16.77 15.60
CA LEU A 102 18.29 15.99 16.83
C LEU A 102 19.46 16.49 17.65
N LYS A 103 19.24 16.63 18.95
CA LYS A 103 20.34 16.77 19.91
C LYS A 103 21.05 15.45 20.06
N ASP A 104 22.35 15.50 20.36
CA ASP A 104 23.23 14.34 20.49
C ASP A 104 22.74 13.28 21.50
N ASP A 105 21.91 13.67 22.47
CA ASP A 105 21.35 12.78 23.51
C ASP A 105 19.94 12.27 23.20
N SER A 106 19.42 12.52 21.99
CA SER A 106 18.07 12.10 21.60
C SER A 106 17.99 10.60 21.34
N GLU A 107 17.05 9.94 22.03
CA GLU A 107 16.72 8.52 21.80
C GLU A 107 16.23 8.24 20.35
N TRP A 108 15.84 9.28 19.61
CA TRP A 108 15.42 9.18 18.22
C TRP A 108 16.57 8.92 17.24
N ILE A 109 17.81 9.23 17.62
CA ILE A 109 18.99 8.98 16.80
C ILE A 109 19.07 7.49 16.43
N ASP A 110 18.96 6.62 17.44
CA ASP A 110 18.99 5.17 17.24
C ASP A 110 17.76 4.65 16.47
N TYR A 111 16.62 5.35 16.58
CA TYR A 111 15.42 4.99 15.83
C TYR A 111 15.60 5.24 14.33
N PHE A 112 16.05 6.43 13.93
CA PHE A 112 16.22 6.77 12.51
C PHE A 112 17.35 5.96 11.85
N ARG A 113 18.46 5.73 12.56
CA ARG A 113 19.59 4.94 12.05
C ARG A 113 19.29 3.46 11.81
N LYS A 114 18.15 2.94 12.30
CA LYS A 114 17.69 1.57 11.98
C LYS A 114 17.15 1.43 10.56
N SER A 115 16.83 2.52 9.88
CA SER A 115 16.30 2.53 8.52
C SER A 115 16.96 3.65 7.69
N PRO A 116 18.28 3.57 7.46
CA PRO A 116 19.03 4.61 6.75
C PRO A 116 18.56 4.82 5.29
N GLU A 117 17.97 3.80 4.67
CA GLU A 117 17.34 3.91 3.35
C GLU A 117 16.09 4.80 3.34
N LYS A 118 15.48 5.04 4.51
CA LYS A 118 14.28 5.87 4.68
C LYS A 118 14.59 7.26 5.24
N TYR A 119 15.66 7.38 6.03
CA TYR A 119 16.05 8.61 6.70
C TYR A 119 17.50 8.94 6.33
N GLU A 120 17.67 9.86 5.39
CA GLU A 120 18.99 10.36 5.01
C GLU A 120 19.52 11.29 6.09
N GLU A 121 20.67 10.93 6.68
CA GLU A 121 21.36 11.76 7.68
C GLU A 121 22.21 12.80 6.93
N ILE A 122 21.89 14.08 7.15
CA ILE A 122 22.57 15.22 6.53
C ILE A 122 23.55 15.80 7.55
N TYR A 123 24.81 15.99 7.14
CA TYR A 123 25.85 16.61 7.94
C TYR A 123 26.11 18.03 7.40
N GLU A 124 26.10 19.05 8.26
CA GLU A 124 26.56 20.41 7.96
C GLU A 124 28.04 20.62 8.27
#